data_AF-A0A957P763-F1
#
_entry.id   AF-A0A957P763-F1
#
_cell.length_a   1.000
_cell.length_b   1.000
_cell.length_c   1.000
_cell.angle_alpha   90.00
_cell.angle_beta   90.00
_cell.angle_gamma   90.00
#
_symmetry.space_group_name_H-M   'P 1'
#
loop_
_entity.id
_entity.type
_entity.pdbx_description
1 polymer ?
#
loop_
_entity_poly.entity_id
_entity_poly.type
_entity_poly.pdbx_seq_one_letter_code
_entity_poly.pdbx_strand_id
1 'polypeptide(L)'
;RSEAEAPEIAPPSSIVGEKPPSTATKERPRKRSWKEERELEGLETHINDLEMRKENLLADMAASGSDYVRLQTLSDQLETLERELETALERWLELSEI
;
A
#
# COMPACT_ATOMS: atom_id res chain seq x y z
N ARG A 1 27.24 52.97 29.53
CA ARG A 1 27.82 51.78 30.21
C ARG A 1 28.15 50.81 29.09
N SER A 2 29.37 50.91 28.56
CA SER A 2 30.53 50.06 28.91
C SER A 2 30.26 48.63 28.41
N GLU A 3 31.10 48.00 27.59
CA GLU A 3 32.52 48.22 27.28
C GLU A 3 32.87 47.30 26.10
N ALA A 4 33.87 47.70 25.30
CA ALA A 4 34.91 46.87 24.66
C ALA A 4 34.50 45.81 23.61
N GLU A 5 35.28 45.48 22.57
CA GLU A 5 36.57 45.90 21.99
C GLU A 5 36.76 44.91 20.82
N ALA A 6 36.74 45.35 19.56
CA ALA A 6 37.89 45.48 18.63
C ALA A 6 38.54 44.14 18.16
N PRO A 7 39.36 44.11 17.08
CA PRO A 7 38.90 43.69 15.74
C PRO A 7 39.86 42.67 15.05
N GLU A 8 39.69 42.51 13.72
CA GLU A 8 40.64 41.89 12.76
C GLU A 8 40.62 40.34 12.74
N ILE A 9 40.58 39.61 11.62
CA ILE A 9 41.21 39.76 10.31
C ILE A 9 40.42 38.89 9.30
N ALA A 10 40.09 39.40 8.11
CA ALA A 10 39.70 38.58 6.95
C ALA A 10 40.97 38.12 6.19
N PRO A 11 40.92 37.07 5.34
CA PRO A 11 40.51 37.32 3.96
C PRO A 11 39.63 36.21 3.33
N PRO A 12 39.01 36.50 2.18
CA PRO A 12 37.97 35.68 1.57
C PRO A 12 38.58 34.59 0.66
N SER A 13 38.17 33.34 0.87
CA SER A 13 38.42 32.30 -0.14
C SER A 13 37.15 32.07 -0.95
N SER A 14 37.20 32.59 -2.18
CA SER A 14 36.53 32.06 -3.36
C SER A 14 36.39 30.54 -3.30
N ILE A 15 35.21 30.01 -3.64
CA ILE A 15 34.94 29.46 -4.97
C ILE A 15 33.46 29.11 -5.09
N VAL A 16 32.87 29.66 -6.15
CA VAL A 16 31.67 29.14 -6.81
C VAL A 16 31.86 27.63 -7.03
N GLY A 17 31.03 26.84 -6.36
CA GLY A 17 30.85 25.42 -6.61
C GLY A 17 29.43 25.21 -7.11
N GLU A 18 29.23 25.52 -8.38
CA GLU A 18 28.06 25.14 -9.17
C GLU A 18 27.79 23.64 -8.96
N LYS A 19 26.73 23.30 -8.21
CA LYS A 19 26.25 21.92 -8.16
C LYS A 19 25.65 21.63 -9.53
N PRO A 20 26.11 20.60 -10.25
CA PRO A 20 25.62 20.30 -11.59
C PRO A 20 24.11 20.06 -11.55
N PRO A 21 23.37 20.42 -12.63
CA PRO A 21 21.94 20.17 -12.72
C PRO A 21 21.72 18.68 -12.54
N SER A 22 20.93 18.33 -11.53
CA SER A 22 20.50 16.97 -11.23
C SER A 22 19.98 16.36 -12.53
N THR A 23 20.76 15.46 -13.10
CA THR A 23 20.42 14.78 -14.33
C THR A 23 19.11 14.05 -14.08
N ALA A 24 18.11 14.37 -14.91
CA ALA A 24 16.84 13.66 -14.98
C ALA A 24 17.15 12.16 -14.96
N THR A 25 16.88 11.55 -13.80
CA THR A 25 17.11 10.13 -13.62
C THR A 25 16.06 9.46 -14.48
N LYS A 26 16.48 8.97 -15.64
CA LYS A 26 15.70 8.09 -16.52
C LYS A 26 14.87 7.18 -15.62
N GLU A 27 13.55 7.32 -15.65
CA GLU A 27 12.62 6.50 -14.88
C GLU A 27 12.86 5.04 -15.29
N ARG A 28 13.75 4.37 -14.57
CA ARG A 28 13.95 2.93 -14.74
C ARG A 28 12.68 2.29 -14.19
N PRO A 29 12.08 1.32 -14.89
CA PRO A 29 10.91 0.61 -14.38
C PRO A 29 11.27 0.09 -12.98
N ARG A 30 10.44 0.47 -12.01
CA ARG A 30 10.63 0.12 -10.62
C ARG A 30 10.44 -1.38 -10.52
N LYS A 31 11.49 -2.11 -10.17
CA LYS A 31 11.36 -3.55 -9.88
C LYS A 31 10.74 -3.71 -8.49
N ARG A 32 9.80 -4.64 -8.35
CA ARG A 32 9.32 -5.06 -7.03
C ARG A 32 10.47 -5.49 -6.14
N SER A 33 10.35 -5.16 -4.87
CA SER A 33 11.19 -5.70 -3.81
C SER A 33 10.74 -7.11 -3.43
N TRP A 34 11.64 -7.86 -2.80
CA TRP A 34 11.34 -9.20 -2.25
C TRP A 34 10.13 -9.21 -1.32
N LYS A 35 9.90 -8.12 -0.58
CA LYS A 35 8.73 -7.98 0.31
C LYS A 35 7.44 -7.83 -0.48
N GLU A 36 7.44 -7.03 -1.54
CA GLU A 36 6.28 -6.85 -2.44
C GLU A 36 5.96 -8.15 -3.19
N GLU A 37 6.96 -8.93 -3.56
CA GLU A 37 6.77 -10.25 -4.20
C GLU A 37 6.13 -11.26 -3.23
N ARG A 38 6.63 -11.32 -1.99
CA ARG A 38 6.02 -12.14 -0.92
C ARG A 38 4.60 -11.69 -0.57
N GLU A 39 4.34 -10.39 -0.59
CA GLU A 39 3.01 -9.83 -0.36
C GLU A 39 2.04 -10.25 -1.48
N LEU A 40 2.48 -10.20 -2.74
CA LEU A 40 1.68 -10.67 -3.88
C LEU A 40 1.30 -12.15 -3.74
N GLU A 41 2.28 -13.03 -3.47
CA GLU A 41 2.03 -14.48 -3.25
C GLU A 41 1.04 -14.72 -2.09
N GLY A 42 1.14 -13.91 -1.04
CA GLY A 42 0.22 -13.94 0.09
C GLY A 42 -1.19 -13.49 -0.29
N LEU A 43 -1.31 -12.41 -1.06
CA LEU A 43 -2.58 -11.90 -1.56
C LEU A 43 -3.27 -12.88 -2.50
N GLU A 44 -2.54 -13.56 -3.38
CA GLU A 44 -3.11 -14.60 -4.26
C GLU A 44 -3.77 -15.72 -3.44
N THR A 45 -3.07 -16.18 -2.40
CA THR A 45 -3.60 -17.21 -1.49
C THR A 45 -4.81 -16.67 -0.72
N HIS A 46 -4.74 -15.43 -0.22
CA HIS A 46 -5.81 -14.80 0.54
C HIS A 46 -7.08 -14.59 -0.30
N ILE A 47 -6.93 -14.07 -1.51
CA ILE A 47 -8.02 -13.88 -2.48
C ILE A 47 -8.73 -15.21 -2.74
N ASN A 48 -7.98 -16.29 -2.99
CA ASN A 48 -8.58 -17.60 -3.23
C ASN A 48 -9.36 -18.13 -2.02
N ASP A 49 -8.84 -17.93 -0.80
CA ASP A 49 -9.54 -18.31 0.43
C ASP A 49 -10.82 -17.49 0.64
N LEU A 50 -10.77 -16.18 0.36
CA LEU A 50 -11.95 -15.32 0.40
C LEU A 50 -13.01 -15.75 -0.63
N GLU A 51 -12.62 -16.05 -1.87
CA GLU A 51 -13.54 -16.55 -2.90
C GLU A 51 -14.21 -17.86 -2.48
N MET A 52 -13.44 -18.81 -1.94
CA MET A 52 -13.97 -20.07 -1.44
C MET A 52 -14.94 -19.86 -0.26
N ARG A 53 -14.61 -18.97 0.67
CA ARG A 53 -15.52 -18.60 1.77
C ARG A 53 -16.79 -17.92 1.25
N LYS A 54 -16.69 -17.11 0.19
CA LYS A 54 -17.85 -16.49 -0.48
C LYS A 54 -18.81 -17.55 -1.00
N GLU A 55 -18.29 -18.55 -1.72
CA GLU A 55 -19.11 -19.64 -2.25
C GLU A 55 -19.80 -20.44 -1.13
N ASN A 56 -19.07 -20.71 -0.04
CA ASN A 56 -19.65 -21.38 1.13
C ASN A 56 -20.77 -20.56 1.78
N LEU A 57 -20.58 -19.23 1.95
CA LEU A 57 -21.63 -18.35 2.48
C LEU A 57 -22.87 -18.35 1.58
N LEU A 58 -22.69 -18.27 0.26
CA LEU A 58 -23.81 -18.31 -0.68
C LEU A 58 -24.56 -19.65 -0.63
N ALA A 59 -23.85 -20.76 -0.48
CA ALA A 59 -24.46 -22.08 -0.28
C ALA A 59 -25.25 -22.16 1.04
N ASP A 60 -24.69 -21.63 2.13
CA ASP A 60 -25.36 -21.54 3.42
C ASP A 60 -26.61 -20.66 3.38
N MET A 61 -26.57 -19.55 2.63
CA MET A 61 -27.74 -18.69 2.41
C MET A 61 -28.84 -19.46 1.66
N ALA A 62 -28.48 -20.18 0.60
CA ALA A 62 -29.43 -21.01 -0.14
C ALA A 62 -30.03 -22.13 0.73
N ALA A 63 -29.25 -22.68 1.67
CA ALA A 63 -29.70 -23.71 2.61
C ALA A 63 -30.53 -23.16 3.78
N SER A 64 -30.47 -21.86 4.07
CA SER A 64 -31.12 -21.24 5.23
C SER A 64 -32.65 -21.12 5.10
N GLY A 65 -33.21 -21.28 3.89
CA GLY A 65 -34.65 -21.35 3.67
C GLY A 65 -35.42 -20.11 4.15
N SER A 66 -36.25 -20.26 5.17
CA SER A 66 -37.08 -19.18 5.76
C SER A 66 -36.52 -18.60 7.07
N ASP A 67 -35.30 -18.95 7.46
CA ASP A 67 -34.65 -18.37 8.63
C ASP A 67 -34.10 -16.97 8.29
N TYR A 68 -34.96 -15.97 8.42
CA TYR A 68 -34.66 -14.58 8.09
C TYR A 68 -33.53 -13.99 8.95
N VAL A 69 -33.40 -14.42 10.21
CA VAL A 69 -32.33 -13.92 11.11
C VAL A 69 -30.98 -14.45 10.66
N ARG A 70 -30.93 -15.75 10.32
CA ARG A 70 -29.73 -16.37 9.76
C ARG A 70 -29.37 -15.77 8.39
N LEU A 71 -30.35 -15.57 7.52
CA LEU A 71 -30.13 -14.93 6.21
C LEU A 71 -29.59 -13.51 6.33
N GLN A 72 -30.08 -12.70 7.27
CA GLN A 72 -29.53 -11.36 7.51
C GLN A 72 -28.06 -11.44 7.95
N THR A 73 -27.77 -12.32 8.91
CA THR A 73 -26.40 -12.52 9.42
C THR A 73 -25.45 -12.97 8.31
N LEU A 74 -25.87 -13.91 7.46
CA LEU A 74 -25.06 -14.38 6.33
C LEU A 74 -24.89 -13.30 5.26
N SER A 75 -25.90 -12.46 5.03
CA SER A 75 -25.80 -11.31 4.12
C SER A 75 -24.77 -10.29 4.61
N ASP A 76 -24.78 -9.95 5.91
CA ASP A 76 -23.81 -9.01 6.49
C ASP A 76 -22.38 -9.56 6.43
N GLN A 77 -22.21 -10.88 6.61
CA GLN A 77 -20.94 -11.57 6.44
C GLN A 77 -20.48 -11.56 4.99
N LEU A 78 -21.38 -11.79 4.04
CA LEU A 78 -21.10 -11.75 2.61
C LEU A 78 -20.63 -10.35 2.19
N GLU A 79 -21.34 -9.29 2.59
CA GLU A 79 -20.97 -7.90 2.28
C GLU A 79 -19.57 -7.55 2.85
N THR A 80 -19.29 -8.00 4.08
CA THR A 80 -17.98 -7.79 4.71
C THR A 80 -16.87 -8.52 3.94
N LEU A 81 -17.12 -9.77 3.57
CA LEU A 81 -16.18 -10.58 2.81
C LEU A 81 -15.94 -10.01 1.42
N GLU A 82 -16.97 -9.54 0.73
CA GLU A 82 -16.85 -8.92 -0.60
C GLU A 82 -16.00 -7.65 -0.56
N ARG A 83 -16.17 -6.81 0.47
CA ARG A 83 -15.29 -5.65 0.68
C ARG A 83 -13.84 -6.04 0.93
N GLU A 84 -13.62 -7.10 1.71
CA GLU A 84 -12.26 -7.61 1.96
C GLU A 84 -11.62 -8.14 0.67
N LEU A 85 -12.40 -8.87 -0.13
CA LEU A 85 -11.97 -9.40 -1.43
C LEU A 85 -11.63 -8.26 -2.40
N GLU A 86 -12.47 -7.24 -2.50
CA GLU A 86 -12.20 -6.05 -3.34
C GLU A 86 -10.91 -5.36 -2.91
N THR A 87 -10.73 -5.10 -1.61
CA THR A 87 -9.51 -4.48 -1.07
C THR A 87 -8.26 -5.31 -1.39
N ALA A 88 -8.35 -6.64 -1.25
CA ALA A 88 -7.25 -7.55 -1.56
C ALA A 88 -6.93 -7.57 -3.07
N LEU A 89 -7.95 -7.56 -3.93
CA LEU A 89 -7.81 -7.49 -5.38
C LEU A 89 -7.21 -6.17 -5.85
N GLU A 90 -7.65 -5.04 -5.29
CA GLU A 90 -7.08 -3.72 -5.56
C GLU A 90 -5.60 -3.69 -5.20
N ARG A 91 -5.25 -4.18 -4.01
CA ARG A 91 -3.86 -4.24 -3.56
C ARG A 91 -3.02 -5.18 -4.42
N TRP A 92 -3.57 -6.33 -4.79
CA TRP A 92 -2.91 -7.27 -5.70
C TRP A 92 -2.68 -6.62 -7.06
N LEU A 93 -3.65 -5.87 -7.60
CA LEU A 93 -3.53 -5.16 -8.87
C LEU A 93 -2.42 -4.11 -8.80
N GLU A 94 -2.43 -3.25 -7.78
CA GLU A 94 -1.39 -2.25 -7.55
C GLU A 94 0.01 -2.86 -7.55
N LEU A 95 0.18 -3.97 -6.82
CA LEU A 95 1.43 -4.69 -6.81
C LEU A 95 1.71 -5.25 -8.20
N SER A 96 0.73 -5.91 -8.84
CA SER A 96 0.83 -6.57 -10.15
C SER A 96 1.29 -5.67 -11.31
N GLU A 97 1.13 -4.35 -11.19
CA GLU A 97 1.56 -3.36 -12.19
C GLU A 97 2.98 -2.80 -11.97
N ILE A 98 3.64 -3.10 -10.85
CA ILE A 98 5.05 -2.74 -10.57
C ILE A 98 5.98 -3.71 -11.28
#